data_AF-A0A161M9I5-F1
#
_entry.id   AF-A0A161M9I5-F1
#
_cell.length_a   1.000
_cell.length_b   1.000
_cell.length_c   1.000
_cell.angle_alpha   90.00
_cell.angle_beta   90.00
_cell.angle_gamma   90.00
#
_symmetry.space_group_name_H-M   'P 1'
#
loop_
_entity.id
_entity.type
_entity.pdbx_description
1 polymer ?
#
loop_
_entity_poly.entity_id
_entity_poly.type
_entity_poly.pdbx_seq_one_letter_code
_entity_poly.pdbx_strand_id
1 'polypeptide(L)'
;MTITESDLRDLFDTDSGDGPCRGVTVADVDRRARRIRRRRLGAAGGVAAAGLAVAMAITLPAGTAGVVPEDVWTGVMSRPEGSPAVVGTPRGGPFIGELVAQRGFTGGGVRKELTVPTGGGRIAVTLWCSGPVTKAALWVDGRLVTAGPCGRGSGESEETGIDVTESPVYAVHWTAPPQDRRPAGHTVAGAVLRAGAGASGPAAEADAGDPLEALTGTEDVEALLAAGGSFDATWRIEVRRLDEPECRDDVRQIDPDTGEMVVLRCGDRAGAPVRTP
;
A
#
# COMPACT_ATOMS: atom_id res chain seq x y z
N MET A 1 1.02 21.59 33.24
CA MET A 1 -0.34 22.14 33.07
C MET A 1 -1.22 21.00 32.63
N THR A 2 -2.20 20.62 33.44
CA THR A 2 -3.16 19.56 33.13
C THR A 2 -4.39 20.21 32.52
N ILE A 3 -4.62 19.96 31.22
CA ILE A 3 -5.86 20.33 30.53
C ILE A 3 -7.01 19.57 31.18
N THR A 4 -8.05 20.28 31.57
CA THR A 4 -9.23 19.71 32.23
C THR A 4 -10.26 19.29 31.18
N GLU A 5 -11.14 18.34 31.52
CA GLU A 5 -12.20 17.88 30.62
C GLU A 5 -13.14 19.02 30.17
N SER A 6 -13.29 20.04 31.01
CA SER A 6 -13.98 21.30 30.69
C SER A 6 -13.30 22.08 29.56
N ASP A 7 -11.96 22.12 29.51
CA ASP A 7 -11.22 22.80 28.44
C ASP A 7 -11.38 22.07 27.09
N LEU A 8 -11.58 20.75 27.12
CA LEU A 8 -11.85 19.96 25.91
C LEU A 8 -13.27 20.19 25.39
N ARG A 9 -14.27 20.33 26.27
CA ARG A 9 -15.65 20.62 25.85
C ARG A 9 -15.81 21.99 25.23
N ASP A 10 -15.17 23.01 25.80
CA ASP A 10 -15.17 24.37 25.20
C ASP A 10 -14.50 24.38 23.81
N LEU A 11 -13.48 23.55 23.59
CA LEU A 11 -12.82 23.41 22.29
C LEU A 11 -13.74 22.81 21.22
N PHE A 12 -14.62 21.88 21.58
CA PHE A 12 -15.57 21.25 20.66
C PHE A 12 -16.86 22.06 20.44
N ASP A 13 -17.33 22.79 21.46
CA ASP A 13 -18.49 23.68 21.33
C ASP A 13 -18.15 24.91 20.46
N THR A 14 -16.90 25.39 20.51
CA THR A 14 -16.44 26.50 19.65
C THR A 14 -16.39 26.10 18.16
N ASP A 15 -16.14 24.83 17.85
CA ASP A 15 -16.08 24.31 16.48
C ASP A 15 -17.46 23.94 15.90
N SER A 16 -18.51 23.94 16.75
CA SER A 16 -19.88 23.58 16.38
C SER A 16 -20.79 24.80 16.08
N GLY A 17 -20.26 26.02 16.20
CA GLY A 17 -21.02 27.26 16.00
C GLY A 17 -21.08 27.76 14.56
N ASP A 18 -22.20 27.52 13.88
CA ASP A 18 -22.82 28.33 12.80
C ASP A 18 -21.91 29.12 11.82
N GLY A 19 -20.82 28.52 11.36
CA GLY A 19 -20.18 28.90 10.11
C GLY A 19 -20.91 28.21 8.95
N PRO A 20 -21.18 28.88 7.80
CA PRO A 20 -21.77 28.19 6.67
C PRO A 20 -20.86 27.01 6.33
N CYS A 21 -21.41 25.78 6.40
CA CYS A 21 -20.73 24.52 6.05
C CYS A 21 -20.33 24.54 4.58
N ARG A 22 -19.34 25.36 4.23
CA ARG A 22 -18.73 25.39 2.93
C ARG A 22 -17.71 24.29 2.96
N GLY A 23 -18.18 23.08 2.64
CA GLY A 23 -17.31 21.93 2.42
C GLY A 23 -16.14 22.36 1.55
N VAL A 24 -14.94 21.95 1.93
CA VAL A 24 -13.71 22.24 1.20
C VAL A 24 -13.80 21.50 -0.13
N THR A 25 -14.34 22.17 -1.14
CA THR A 25 -14.41 21.62 -2.48
C THR A 25 -12.99 21.50 -3.05
N VAL A 26 -12.78 20.50 -3.90
CA VAL A 26 -11.51 20.32 -4.63
C VAL A 26 -11.10 21.60 -5.37
N ALA A 27 -12.08 22.42 -5.79
CA ALA A 27 -11.85 23.71 -6.41
C ALA A 27 -11.18 24.74 -5.48
N ASP A 28 -11.48 24.74 -4.17
CA ASP A 28 -10.83 25.64 -3.22
C ASP A 28 -9.41 25.17 -2.87
N VAL A 29 -9.17 23.86 -2.85
CA VAL A 29 -7.81 23.28 -2.74
C VAL A 29 -6.96 23.67 -3.96
N ASP A 30 -7.49 23.50 -5.17
CA ASP A 30 -6.77 23.85 -6.40
C ASP A 30 -6.50 25.37 -6.50
N ARG A 31 -7.46 26.19 -6.07
CA ARG A 31 -7.28 27.65 -5.98
C ARG A 31 -6.17 28.02 -4.97
N ARG A 32 -6.07 27.34 -3.83
CA ARG A 32 -5.02 27.56 -2.83
C ARG A 32 -3.66 27.09 -3.33
N ALA A 33 -3.60 25.93 -3.99
CA ALA A 33 -2.39 25.40 -4.61
C ALA A 33 -1.84 26.33 -5.71
N ARG A 34 -2.70 26.84 -6.59
CA ARG A 34 -2.31 27.84 -7.60
C ARG A 34 -1.77 29.14 -6.98
N ARG A 35 -2.36 29.61 -5.88
CA ARG A 35 -1.89 30.81 -5.18
C ARG A 35 -0.47 30.62 -4.63
N ILE A 36 -0.17 29.43 -4.08
CA ILE A 36 1.17 29.09 -3.57
C ILE A 36 2.18 28.98 -4.73
N ARG A 37 1.82 28.32 -5.85
CA ARG A 37 2.69 28.26 -7.04
C ARG A 37 3.00 29.63 -7.61
N ARG A 38 2.01 30.54 -7.70
CA ARG A 38 2.25 31.92 -8.17
C ARG A 38 3.18 32.71 -7.26
N ARG A 39 3.12 32.50 -5.94
CA ARG A 39 4.06 33.14 -5.00
C ARG A 39 5.49 32.61 -5.18
N ARG A 40 5.66 31.33 -5.49
CA ARG A 40 6.99 30.74 -5.74
C ARG A 40 7.57 31.16 -7.10
N LEU A 41 6.74 31.29 -8.13
CA LEU A 41 7.18 31.78 -9.44
C LEU A 41 7.43 33.30 -9.47
N GLY A 42 6.77 34.07 -8.61
CA GLY A 42 7.03 35.51 -8.45
C GLY A 42 8.36 35.86 -7.76
N ALA A 43 9.04 34.89 -7.14
CA ALA A 43 10.36 35.07 -6.53
C ALA A 43 11.54 34.58 -7.41
N ALA A 44 11.26 33.98 -8.57
CA ALA A 44 12.26 33.42 -9.47
C ALA A 44 12.13 33.91 -10.92
N GLY A 45 11.37 34.99 -11.15
CA GLY A 45 11.09 35.55 -12.46
C GLY A 45 11.87 36.84 -12.70
N GLY A 46 13.17 36.74 -12.92
CA GLY A 46 13.95 37.90 -13.32
C GLY A 46 15.40 37.57 -13.63
N VAL A 47 15.67 36.85 -14.72
CA VAL A 47 16.67 37.22 -15.75
C VAL A 47 16.37 36.37 -16.99
N ALA A 48 15.75 36.96 -17.99
CA ALA A 48 15.92 36.53 -19.38
C ALA A 48 15.84 37.76 -20.28
N ALA A 49 16.98 38.13 -20.84
CA ALA A 49 17.19 38.49 -22.26
C ALA A 49 18.07 39.73 -22.47
N ALA A 50 18.87 39.59 -23.54
CA ALA A 50 19.55 40.60 -24.34
C ALA A 50 20.85 41.21 -23.79
N GLY A 51 21.95 40.83 -24.45
CA GLY A 51 23.19 41.58 -24.39
C GLY A 51 23.13 42.84 -25.25
N LEU A 52 23.81 43.90 -24.78
CA LEU A 52 24.61 44.84 -25.58
C LEU A 52 25.30 45.82 -24.61
N ALA A 53 26.55 46.13 -24.92
CA ALA A 53 27.43 47.01 -24.15
C ALA A 53 26.92 48.45 -24.08
N VAL A 54 26.92 49.06 -22.89
CA VAL A 54 27.23 50.50 -22.64
C VAL A 54 27.72 50.64 -21.20
N ALA A 55 28.87 51.29 -21.03
CA ALA A 55 29.41 51.71 -19.75
C ALA A 55 28.54 52.80 -19.10
N MET A 56 28.15 52.61 -17.84
CA MET A 56 27.87 53.71 -16.92
C MET A 56 28.21 53.31 -15.50
N ALA A 57 29.05 54.12 -14.88
CA ALA A 57 29.37 54.09 -13.47
C ALA A 57 28.10 54.37 -12.64
N ILE A 58 27.76 53.45 -11.73
CA ILE A 58 26.85 53.72 -10.63
C ILE A 58 27.53 53.24 -9.35
N THR A 59 27.73 54.21 -8.49
CA THR A 59 28.27 54.17 -7.14
C THR A 59 27.55 53.14 -6.25
N LEU A 60 28.30 52.18 -5.72
CA LEU A 60 27.89 51.29 -4.64
C LEU A 60 27.70 52.10 -3.34
N PRO A 61 26.58 51.97 -2.61
CA PRO A 61 26.56 52.34 -1.21
C PRO A 61 27.37 51.31 -0.42
N ALA A 62 28.31 51.80 0.36
CA ALA A 62 29.08 51.04 1.33
C ALA A 62 28.15 50.40 2.36
N GLY A 63 27.74 49.16 2.09
CA GLY A 63 27.18 48.25 3.09
C GLY A 63 28.34 47.54 3.76
N THR A 64 28.51 47.77 5.06
CA THR A 64 29.53 47.16 5.90
C THR A 64 29.60 45.66 5.70
N ALA A 65 30.79 45.17 5.35
CA ALA A 65 31.17 43.77 5.42
C ALA A 65 30.96 43.26 6.85
N GLY A 66 29.77 42.75 7.13
CA GLY A 66 29.58 41.78 8.19
C GLY A 66 30.39 40.56 7.77
N VAL A 67 31.51 40.34 8.44
CA VAL A 67 32.28 39.10 8.39
C VAL A 67 31.29 37.96 8.60
N VAL A 68 30.92 37.28 7.52
CA VAL A 68 30.26 35.98 7.59
C VAL A 68 31.39 35.04 7.97
N PRO A 69 31.38 34.42 9.17
CA PRO A 69 32.33 33.36 9.45
C PRO A 69 31.96 32.20 8.53
N GLU A 70 32.78 31.97 7.51
CA GLU A 70 32.87 30.64 6.93
C GLU A 70 33.41 29.72 8.03
N ASP A 71 32.81 28.53 8.18
CA ASP A 71 33.05 27.55 9.24
C ASP A 71 32.20 27.65 10.52
N VAL A 72 30.93 28.06 10.42
CA VAL A 72 29.92 27.53 11.35
C VAL A 72 29.29 26.30 10.71
N TRP A 73 30.04 25.20 10.73
CA TRP A 73 29.42 23.88 10.74
C TRP A 73 28.63 23.84 12.05
N THR A 74 27.34 24.22 12.01
CA THR A 74 26.40 23.80 13.04
C THR A 74 26.28 22.30 12.88
N GLY A 75 27.29 21.58 13.37
CA GLY A 75 27.19 20.17 13.67
C GLY A 75 25.98 20.07 14.56
N VAL A 76 24.87 19.64 13.98
CA VAL A 76 23.73 19.16 14.73
C VAL A 76 24.35 18.02 15.52
N MET A 77 24.77 18.31 16.75
CA MET A 77 25.22 17.29 17.69
C MET A 77 24.10 16.27 17.66
N SER A 78 24.35 15.12 17.05
CA SER A 78 23.44 13.99 17.08
C SER A 78 23.19 13.77 18.55
N ARG A 79 22.02 14.20 19.00
CA ARG A 79 21.57 13.99 20.36
C ARG A 79 21.79 12.49 20.59
N PRO A 80 22.49 12.08 21.66
CA PRO A 80 22.70 10.66 21.90
C PRO A 80 21.31 10.02 21.91
N GLU A 81 21.00 9.31 20.84
CA GLU A 81 19.75 8.58 20.74
C GLU A 81 19.79 7.58 21.89
N GLY A 82 18.76 7.63 22.73
CA GLY A 82 18.63 6.72 23.85
C GLY A 82 18.87 5.29 23.36
N SER A 83 19.52 4.47 24.20
CA SER A 83 19.70 3.07 23.84
C SER A 83 18.34 2.48 23.44
N PRO A 84 18.26 1.83 22.27
CA PRO A 84 16.99 1.33 21.75
C PRO A 84 16.33 0.41 22.78
N ALA A 85 15.02 0.53 22.93
CA ALA A 85 14.27 -0.27 23.90
C ALA A 85 14.43 -1.75 23.58
N VAL A 86 14.62 -2.58 24.61
CA VAL A 86 14.72 -4.03 24.45
C VAL A 86 13.33 -4.64 24.56
N VAL A 87 12.91 -5.39 23.55
CA VAL A 87 11.61 -6.06 23.52
C VAL A 87 11.75 -7.57 23.44
N GLY A 88 10.87 -8.30 24.14
CA GLY A 88 10.91 -9.75 24.27
C GLY A 88 10.20 -10.53 23.16
N THR A 89 9.46 -9.85 22.29
CA THR A 89 8.66 -10.45 21.22
C THR A 89 8.84 -9.69 19.92
N PRO A 90 8.90 -10.39 18.78
CA PRO A 90 8.97 -9.75 17.46
C PRO A 90 7.83 -8.75 17.30
N ARG A 91 8.13 -7.58 16.74
CA ARG A 91 7.13 -6.57 16.42
C ARG A 91 6.84 -6.66 14.92
N GLY A 92 5.57 -6.55 14.57
CA GLY A 92 5.11 -6.67 13.18
C GLY A 92 4.15 -7.84 12.97
N GLY A 93 3.32 -7.71 11.95
CA GLY A 93 2.43 -8.77 11.48
C GLY A 93 3.14 -9.76 10.54
N PRO A 94 2.40 -10.76 10.03
CA PRO A 94 2.91 -11.66 9.01
C PRO A 94 3.38 -10.87 7.78
N PHE A 95 4.47 -11.32 7.15
CA PHE A 95 5.02 -10.69 5.96
C PHE A 95 5.13 -11.69 4.80
N ILE A 96 5.17 -11.16 3.58
CA ILE A 96 5.23 -11.96 2.37
C ILE A 96 6.67 -12.45 2.18
N GLY A 97 6.86 -13.75 2.32
CA GLY A 97 8.14 -14.45 2.27
C GLY A 97 8.51 -14.96 0.89
N GLU A 98 9.15 -16.14 0.87
CA GLU A 98 9.67 -16.76 -0.34
C GLU A 98 8.58 -17.09 -1.39
N LEU A 99 8.93 -16.99 -2.67
CA LEU A 99 8.09 -17.46 -3.77
C LEU A 99 8.08 -18.99 -3.83
N VAL A 100 6.89 -19.58 -3.68
CA VAL A 100 6.69 -21.03 -3.70
C VAL A 100 6.32 -21.51 -5.10
N ALA A 101 5.40 -20.83 -5.75
CA ALA A 101 5.00 -21.14 -7.12
C ALA A 101 4.50 -19.89 -7.83
N GLN A 102 4.71 -19.84 -9.14
CA GLN A 102 4.10 -18.84 -10.00
C GLN A 102 3.74 -19.44 -11.34
N ARG A 103 2.68 -18.91 -11.96
CA ARG A 103 2.33 -19.25 -13.34
C ARG A 103 1.60 -18.12 -14.03
N GLY A 104 2.15 -17.72 -15.18
CA GLY A 104 1.51 -16.80 -16.11
C GLY A 104 0.54 -17.52 -17.04
N PHE A 105 -0.52 -16.84 -17.42
CA PHE A 105 -1.58 -17.32 -18.28
C PHE A 105 -1.96 -16.25 -19.31
N THR A 106 -2.38 -16.73 -20.47
CA THR A 106 -3.01 -15.92 -21.51
C THR A 106 -4.45 -16.38 -21.71
N GLY A 107 -5.32 -15.43 -22.03
CA GLY A 107 -6.76 -15.61 -22.11
C GLY A 107 -7.48 -15.41 -20.77
N GLY A 108 -8.55 -14.62 -20.81
CA GLY A 108 -9.56 -14.48 -19.76
C GLY A 108 -10.81 -15.30 -20.06
N GLY A 109 -11.74 -15.36 -19.10
CA GLY A 109 -13.01 -16.07 -19.22
C GLY A 109 -12.93 -17.58 -19.01
N VAL A 110 -11.76 -18.12 -18.64
CA VAL A 110 -11.57 -19.55 -18.38
C VAL A 110 -10.80 -19.73 -17.07
N ARG A 111 -11.26 -20.68 -16.25
CA ARG A 111 -10.56 -21.09 -15.02
C ARG A 111 -9.25 -21.80 -15.36
N LYS A 112 -8.14 -21.34 -14.78
CA LYS A 112 -6.82 -21.97 -14.92
C LYS A 112 -6.27 -22.36 -13.55
N GLU A 113 -5.62 -23.51 -13.51
CA GLU A 113 -5.19 -24.15 -12.27
C GLU A 113 -3.66 -24.25 -12.20
N LEU A 114 -3.14 -24.09 -10.99
CA LEU A 114 -1.76 -24.25 -10.59
C LEU A 114 -1.72 -25.20 -9.39
N THR A 115 -1.05 -26.33 -9.55
CA THR A 115 -0.75 -27.23 -8.43
C THR A 115 0.50 -26.76 -7.72
N VAL A 116 0.41 -26.57 -6.42
CA VAL A 116 1.50 -26.06 -5.58
C VAL A 116 2.01 -27.21 -4.71
N PRO A 117 3.26 -27.68 -4.91
CA PRO A 117 3.80 -28.82 -4.19
C PRO A 117 4.32 -28.38 -2.81
N THR A 118 3.41 -28.10 -1.88
CA THR A 118 3.77 -27.65 -0.53
C THR A 118 3.11 -28.52 0.51
N GLY A 119 3.72 -28.59 1.70
CA GLY A 119 3.06 -29.12 2.89
C GLY A 119 2.03 -28.14 3.45
N GLY A 120 1.81 -28.20 4.76
CA GLY A 120 1.01 -27.19 5.45
C GLY A 120 1.77 -25.89 5.68
N GLY A 121 1.03 -24.82 5.99
CA GLY A 121 1.58 -23.51 6.33
C GLY A 121 0.67 -22.36 5.91
N ARG A 122 1.07 -21.14 6.27
CA ARG A 122 0.44 -19.90 5.81
C ARG A 122 1.06 -19.47 4.48
N ILE A 123 0.21 -19.11 3.54
CA ILE A 123 0.57 -18.82 2.16
C ILE A 123 -0.15 -17.53 1.76
N ALA A 124 0.54 -16.68 1.03
CA ALA A 124 0.01 -15.50 0.37
C ALA A 124 -0.22 -15.84 -1.11
N VAL A 125 -1.45 -15.68 -1.58
CA VAL A 125 -1.79 -15.83 -3.00
C VAL A 125 -2.13 -14.46 -3.57
N THR A 126 -1.48 -14.12 -4.69
CA THR A 126 -1.69 -12.85 -5.40
C THR A 126 -2.06 -13.13 -6.85
N LEU A 127 -3.08 -12.41 -7.33
CA LEU A 127 -3.49 -12.40 -8.73
C LEU A 127 -3.08 -11.10 -9.37
N TRP A 128 -2.31 -11.22 -10.44
CA TRP A 128 -1.81 -10.09 -11.23
C TRP A 128 -2.48 -10.11 -12.59
N CYS A 129 -3.01 -8.97 -13.04
CA CYS A 129 -3.51 -8.79 -14.39
C CYS A 129 -2.81 -7.63 -15.08
N SER A 130 -2.62 -7.79 -16.38
CA SER A 130 -2.20 -6.73 -17.29
C SER A 130 -3.31 -6.46 -18.29
N GLY A 131 -3.59 -5.18 -18.55
CA GLY A 131 -4.65 -4.74 -19.46
C GLY A 131 -5.67 -3.79 -18.81
N PRO A 132 -6.76 -3.47 -19.53
CA PRO A 132 -7.87 -2.70 -18.98
C PRO A 132 -8.53 -3.47 -17.83
N VAL A 133 -9.05 -2.72 -16.85
CA VAL A 133 -9.47 -3.19 -15.52
C VAL A 133 -10.39 -4.40 -15.63
N THR A 134 -9.94 -5.54 -15.08
CA THR A 134 -10.66 -6.81 -15.06
C THR A 134 -10.83 -7.25 -13.61
N LYS A 135 -11.94 -7.90 -13.29
CA LYS A 135 -12.06 -8.60 -12.00
C LYS A 135 -11.43 -9.98 -12.14
N ALA A 136 -10.92 -10.52 -11.06
CA ALA A 136 -10.43 -11.89 -11.02
C ALA A 136 -11.08 -12.63 -9.87
N ALA A 137 -11.30 -13.92 -10.10
CA ALA A 137 -11.75 -14.85 -9.08
C ALA A 137 -10.61 -15.80 -8.74
N LEU A 138 -10.50 -16.12 -7.45
CA LEU A 138 -9.49 -17.02 -6.90
C LEU A 138 -10.18 -18.16 -6.17
N TRP A 139 -9.79 -19.39 -6.51
CA TRP A 139 -10.16 -20.58 -5.79
C TRP A 139 -8.92 -21.22 -5.16
N VAL A 140 -9.09 -21.76 -3.97
CA VAL A 140 -8.09 -22.60 -3.33
C VAL A 140 -8.74 -23.90 -2.88
N ASP A 141 -8.16 -25.02 -3.31
CA ASP A 141 -8.66 -26.38 -3.08
C ASP A 141 -10.15 -26.52 -3.43
N GLY A 142 -10.53 -25.91 -4.57
CA GLY A 142 -11.90 -25.94 -5.11
C GLY A 142 -12.89 -24.96 -4.48
N ARG A 143 -12.50 -24.22 -3.44
CA ARG A 143 -13.37 -23.22 -2.79
C ARG A 143 -13.06 -21.82 -3.31
N LEU A 144 -14.07 -21.07 -3.72
CA LEU A 144 -13.90 -19.65 -4.03
C LEU A 144 -13.49 -18.92 -2.75
N VAL A 145 -12.32 -18.28 -2.80
CA VAL A 145 -11.80 -17.44 -1.71
C VAL A 145 -12.31 -16.00 -1.88
N THR A 146 -12.38 -15.53 -3.12
CA THR A 146 -12.64 -14.14 -3.44
C THR A 146 -12.94 -14.00 -4.93
N ALA A 147 -13.77 -13.01 -5.27
CA ALA A 147 -13.92 -12.48 -6.61
C ALA A 147 -13.92 -10.95 -6.49
N GLY A 148 -12.96 -10.30 -7.11
CA GLY A 148 -12.71 -8.88 -6.88
C GLY A 148 -11.85 -8.23 -7.95
N PRO A 149 -11.48 -6.96 -7.79
CA PRO A 149 -10.58 -6.30 -8.73
C PRO A 149 -9.28 -7.08 -8.87
N CYS A 150 -8.82 -7.29 -10.10
CA CYS A 150 -7.52 -7.88 -10.32
C CYS A 150 -6.45 -6.82 -10.11
N GLY A 151 -5.41 -7.16 -9.34
CA GLY A 151 -4.30 -6.27 -9.08
C GLY A 151 -3.50 -5.95 -10.34
N ARG A 152 -3.02 -4.71 -10.46
CA ARG A 152 -2.16 -4.32 -11.58
C ARG A 152 -0.72 -4.68 -11.23
N GLY A 153 -0.02 -5.31 -12.19
CA GLY A 153 1.43 -5.50 -12.10
C GLY A 153 2.15 -4.20 -11.78
N SER A 154 3.15 -4.24 -10.89
CA SER A 154 4.10 -3.15 -10.64
C SER A 154 5.02 -2.91 -11.84
N GLY A 155 4.47 -2.82 -13.05
CA GLY A 155 5.16 -2.19 -14.16
C GLY A 155 5.20 -0.69 -13.88
N GLU A 156 6.38 -0.11 -13.96
CA GLU A 156 6.71 1.31 -13.78
C GLU A 156 5.54 2.24 -14.16
N SER A 157 4.70 2.59 -13.18
CA SER A 157 3.72 3.64 -13.35
C SER A 157 4.40 4.93 -12.90
N GLU A 158 5.24 5.46 -13.78
CA GLU A 158 6.07 6.62 -13.48
C GLU A 158 5.34 7.96 -13.71
N GLU A 159 4.08 7.99 -14.20
CA GLU A 159 3.55 9.27 -14.70
C GLU A 159 2.05 9.57 -14.58
N THR A 160 1.17 8.64 -14.17
CA THR A 160 -0.28 8.89 -14.37
C THR A 160 -1.10 9.32 -13.16
N GLY A 161 -0.59 9.27 -11.92
CA GLY A 161 -1.38 9.68 -10.75
C GLY A 161 -2.72 8.92 -10.61
N ILE A 162 -2.82 7.75 -11.24
CA ILE A 162 -3.93 6.82 -11.09
C ILE A 162 -3.60 5.99 -9.86
N ASP A 163 -4.58 5.84 -8.96
CA ASP A 163 -4.48 4.93 -7.81
C ASP A 163 -3.94 3.58 -8.28
N VAL A 164 -2.69 3.29 -7.92
CA VAL A 164 -2.12 1.96 -8.05
C VAL A 164 -2.87 1.12 -7.05
N THR A 165 -3.94 0.45 -7.49
CA THR A 165 -4.63 -0.52 -6.65
C THR A 165 -3.63 -1.64 -6.39
N GLU A 166 -3.05 -1.63 -5.19
CA GLU A 166 -2.16 -2.69 -4.72
C GLU A 166 -2.85 -4.03 -4.96
N SER A 167 -2.11 -4.98 -5.54
CA SER A 167 -2.70 -6.27 -5.86
C SER A 167 -3.15 -6.94 -4.56
N PRO A 168 -4.42 -7.34 -4.44
CA PRO A 168 -4.91 -7.89 -3.19
C PRO A 168 -4.15 -9.18 -2.88
N VAL A 169 -3.66 -9.26 -1.65
CA VAL A 169 -2.91 -10.41 -1.12
C VAL A 169 -3.85 -11.24 -0.27
N TYR A 170 -4.07 -12.49 -0.65
CA TYR A 170 -4.97 -13.39 0.05
C TYR A 170 -4.17 -14.36 0.91
N ALA A 171 -4.31 -14.20 2.23
CA ALA A 171 -3.71 -15.12 3.20
C ALA A 171 -4.55 -16.39 3.30
N VAL A 172 -3.93 -17.54 3.02
CA VAL A 172 -4.56 -18.87 3.08
C VAL A 172 -3.73 -19.75 3.99
N HIS A 173 -4.41 -20.55 4.81
CA HIS A 173 -3.77 -21.54 5.67
C HIS A 173 -4.01 -22.94 5.11
N TRP A 174 -2.93 -23.61 4.70
CA TRP A 174 -2.96 -25.00 4.30
C TRP A 174 -2.63 -25.91 5.47
N THR A 175 -3.44 -26.96 5.61
CA THR A 175 -3.21 -27.97 6.63
C THR A 175 -2.31 -29.05 6.06
N ALA A 176 -1.22 -29.37 6.75
CA ALA A 176 -0.34 -30.45 6.32
C ALA A 176 -1.13 -31.76 6.28
N PRO A 177 -0.97 -32.59 5.23
CA PRO A 177 -1.51 -33.93 5.26
C PRO A 177 -0.87 -34.70 6.43
N PRO A 178 -1.56 -35.71 6.99
CA PRO A 178 -0.99 -36.60 7.99
C PRO A 178 0.36 -37.15 7.52
N GLN A 179 1.35 -37.26 8.42
CA GLN A 179 2.76 -37.57 8.11
C GLN A 179 2.96 -38.83 7.23
N ASP A 180 2.02 -39.77 7.25
CA ASP A 180 2.07 -41.02 6.48
C ASP A 180 1.60 -40.88 5.03
N ARG A 181 1.18 -39.69 4.59
CA ARG A 181 0.78 -39.42 3.21
C ARG A 181 1.84 -38.58 2.50
N ARG A 182 2.12 -38.92 1.23
CA ARG A 182 2.87 -38.06 0.32
C ARG A 182 2.28 -36.64 0.37
N PRO A 183 3.11 -35.58 0.29
CA PRO A 183 2.60 -34.22 0.27
C PRO A 183 1.54 -34.11 -0.83
N ALA A 184 0.29 -33.92 -0.42
CA ALA A 184 -0.80 -33.65 -1.32
C ALA A 184 -0.57 -32.23 -1.83
N GLY A 185 -0.35 -32.06 -3.13
CA GLY A 185 -0.27 -30.73 -3.70
C GLY A 185 -1.60 -30.00 -3.49
N HIS A 186 -1.52 -28.72 -3.15
CA HIS A 186 -2.69 -27.85 -3.08
C HIS A 186 -3.00 -27.29 -4.46
N THR A 187 -4.28 -27.05 -4.76
CA THR A 187 -4.69 -26.50 -6.04
C THR A 187 -5.10 -25.05 -5.85
N VAL A 188 -4.42 -24.16 -6.56
CA VAL A 188 -4.80 -22.75 -6.68
C VAL A 188 -5.34 -22.53 -8.08
N ALA A 189 -6.59 -22.08 -8.19
CA ALA A 189 -7.20 -21.73 -9.47
C ALA A 189 -7.48 -20.24 -9.53
N GLY A 190 -7.33 -19.65 -10.72
CA GLY A 190 -7.72 -18.28 -10.99
C GLY A 190 -8.51 -18.17 -12.28
N ALA A 191 -9.27 -17.10 -12.41
CA ALA A 191 -9.92 -16.73 -13.66
C ALA A 191 -10.07 -15.22 -13.74
N VAL A 192 -9.87 -14.67 -14.94
CA VAL A 192 -10.10 -13.24 -15.21
C VAL A 192 -11.47 -13.08 -15.83
N LEU A 193 -12.28 -12.19 -15.25
CA LEU A 193 -13.65 -11.89 -15.63
C LEU A 193 -13.70 -10.56 -16.39
N ARG A 194 -14.54 -10.51 -17.42
CA ARG A 194 -14.78 -9.30 -18.19
C ARG A 194 -15.80 -8.42 -17.45
N ALA A 195 -15.46 -7.15 -17.24
CA ALA A 195 -16.42 -6.17 -16.74
C ALA A 195 -17.61 -6.05 -17.72
N GLY A 196 -18.84 -6.12 -17.24
CA GLY A 196 -20.06 -5.98 -18.04
C GLY A 196 -20.59 -7.25 -18.74
N ALA A 197 -19.98 -8.43 -18.57
CA ALA A 197 -20.44 -9.67 -19.21
C ALA A 197 -21.82 -10.18 -18.75
N GLY A 198 -22.40 -9.61 -17.68
CA GLY A 198 -23.73 -9.96 -17.17
C GLY A 198 -24.90 -9.17 -17.77
N ALA A 199 -24.65 -8.11 -18.54
CA ALA A 199 -25.70 -7.22 -19.05
C ALA A 199 -25.92 -7.45 -20.56
N SER A 200 -26.51 -8.59 -20.93
CA SER A 200 -26.97 -8.84 -22.29
C SER A 200 -28.43 -9.27 -22.28
N GLY A 201 -29.30 -8.35 -21.84
CA GLY A 201 -30.75 -8.47 -21.91
C GLY A 201 -31.38 -7.07 -21.93
N PRO A 202 -32.57 -6.89 -22.55
CA PRO A 202 -33.21 -5.58 -22.76
C PRO A 202 -33.74 -4.89 -21.47
N ALA A 203 -33.26 -5.31 -20.30
CA ALA A 203 -33.62 -4.77 -18.98
C ALA A 203 -32.48 -3.96 -18.32
N ALA A 204 -31.36 -3.72 -19.01
CA ALA A 204 -30.15 -3.12 -18.44
C ALA A 204 -30.06 -1.57 -18.55
N GLU A 205 -31.20 -0.86 -18.54
CA GLU A 205 -31.23 0.62 -18.61
C GLU A 205 -31.79 1.32 -17.36
N ALA A 206 -31.97 0.60 -16.25
CA ALA A 206 -32.33 1.25 -14.99
C ALA A 206 -31.52 0.67 -13.82
N ASP A 207 -30.55 1.44 -13.35
CA ASP A 207 -30.01 1.39 -11.98
C ASP A 207 -29.45 0.04 -11.50
N ALA A 208 -28.95 -0.80 -12.41
CA ALA A 208 -28.21 -2.00 -12.04
C ALA A 208 -26.76 -1.62 -11.75
N GLY A 209 -26.38 -1.57 -10.47
CA GLY A 209 -24.98 -1.52 -10.04
C GLY A 209 -24.14 -2.57 -10.77
N ASP A 210 -22.83 -2.35 -10.87
CA ASP A 210 -21.91 -3.24 -11.60
C ASP A 210 -22.20 -4.70 -11.21
N PRO A 211 -22.65 -5.57 -12.14
CA PRO A 211 -23.05 -6.95 -11.80
C PRO A 211 -21.89 -7.75 -11.19
N LEU A 212 -20.66 -7.26 -11.32
CA LEU A 212 -19.50 -7.82 -10.67
C LEU A 212 -19.29 -7.33 -9.22
N GLU A 213 -19.95 -6.29 -8.71
CA GLU A 213 -19.87 -5.87 -7.29
C GLU A 213 -20.67 -6.80 -6.37
N ALA A 214 -21.64 -7.54 -6.92
CA ALA A 214 -22.50 -8.45 -6.18
C ALA A 214 -22.02 -9.92 -6.19
N LEU A 215 -20.79 -10.20 -6.62
CA LEU A 215 -20.26 -11.57 -6.66
C LEU A 215 -20.00 -12.09 -5.24
N THR A 216 -21.02 -12.74 -4.68
CA THR A 216 -21.00 -13.28 -3.32
C THR A 216 -20.80 -14.78 -3.29
N GLY A 217 -21.07 -15.48 -4.41
CA GLY A 217 -21.04 -16.93 -4.50
C GLY A 217 -20.15 -17.50 -5.60
N THR A 218 -19.79 -18.77 -5.43
CA THR A 218 -19.09 -19.56 -6.48
C THR A 218 -19.95 -19.73 -7.73
N GLU A 219 -21.26 -19.92 -7.56
CA GLU A 219 -22.20 -20.13 -8.66
C GLU A 219 -22.28 -18.90 -9.58
N ASP A 220 -22.31 -17.70 -9.02
CA ASP A 220 -22.35 -16.45 -9.79
C ASP A 220 -21.10 -16.30 -10.68
N VAL A 221 -19.93 -16.62 -10.12
CA VAL A 221 -18.65 -16.54 -10.85
C VAL A 221 -18.59 -17.58 -11.96
N GLU A 222 -19.01 -18.82 -11.69
CA GLU A 222 -19.03 -19.88 -12.71
C GLU A 222 -20.05 -19.58 -13.82
N ALA A 223 -21.20 -18.98 -13.49
CA ALA A 223 -22.16 -18.49 -14.47
C ALA A 223 -21.59 -17.38 -15.36
N LEU A 224 -20.86 -16.41 -14.77
CA LEU A 224 -20.17 -15.37 -15.53
C LEU A 224 -19.06 -15.93 -16.43
N LEU A 225 -18.32 -16.94 -15.97
CA LEU A 225 -17.32 -17.61 -16.80
C LEU A 225 -17.96 -18.34 -17.98
N ALA A 226 -19.08 -19.03 -17.74
CA ALA A 226 -19.82 -19.71 -18.79
C ALA A 226 -20.40 -18.73 -19.83
N ALA A 227 -20.86 -17.55 -19.39
CA ALA A 227 -21.45 -16.54 -20.28
C ALA A 227 -20.42 -15.66 -21.00
N GLY A 228 -19.29 -15.33 -20.35
CA GLY A 228 -18.36 -14.30 -20.81
C GLY A 228 -17.49 -14.67 -22.02
N GLY A 229 -17.39 -15.96 -22.34
CA GLY A 229 -16.51 -16.48 -23.39
C GLY A 229 -15.03 -16.16 -23.14
N SER A 230 -14.16 -16.69 -24.00
CA SER A 230 -12.72 -16.38 -23.92
C SER A 230 -12.41 -15.01 -24.51
N PHE A 231 -11.51 -14.26 -23.88
CA PHE A 231 -11.03 -12.96 -24.38
C PHE A 231 -9.54 -12.78 -24.14
N ASP A 232 -8.92 -11.81 -24.82
CA ASP A 232 -7.50 -11.53 -24.63
C ASP A 232 -7.25 -10.87 -23.27
N ALA A 233 -6.49 -11.56 -22.43
CA ALA A 233 -5.99 -11.06 -21.16
C ALA A 233 -4.68 -11.77 -20.82
N THR A 234 -3.76 -11.05 -20.19
CA THR A 234 -2.53 -11.65 -19.64
C THR A 234 -2.53 -11.45 -18.14
N TRP A 235 -2.38 -12.55 -17.41
CA TRP A 235 -2.47 -12.55 -15.96
C TRP A 235 -1.57 -13.63 -15.35
N ARG A 236 -1.33 -13.57 -14.03
CA ARG A 236 -0.44 -14.48 -13.33
C ARG A 236 -0.97 -14.78 -11.93
N ILE A 237 -0.84 -16.03 -11.52
CA ILE A 237 -0.98 -16.45 -10.13
C ILE A 237 0.41 -16.50 -9.51
N GLU A 238 0.56 -15.88 -8.35
CA GLU A 238 1.76 -15.93 -7.54
C GLU A 238 1.41 -16.46 -6.15
N VAL A 239 2.18 -17.44 -5.69
CA VAL A 239 1.98 -18.13 -4.42
C VAL A 239 3.27 -18.02 -3.64
N ARG A 240 3.24 -17.31 -2.51
CA ARG A 240 4.39 -17.06 -1.65
C ARG A 240 4.12 -17.57 -0.25
N ARG A 241 5.16 -17.88 0.52
CA ARG A 241 4.99 -18.15 1.95
C ARG A 241 4.56 -16.88 2.65
N LEU A 242 3.68 -17.01 3.63
CA LEU A 242 3.40 -15.94 4.57
C LEU A 242 4.15 -16.29 5.86
N ASP A 243 5.25 -15.59 6.10
CA ASP A 243 6.13 -15.86 7.23
C ASP A 243 5.74 -14.98 8.42
N GLU A 244 6.00 -15.48 9.61
CA GLU A 244 5.85 -14.71 10.84
C GLU A 244 7.22 -14.23 11.29
N PRO A 245 7.34 -13.03 11.87
CA PRO A 245 8.60 -12.56 12.38
C PRO A 245 9.08 -13.51 13.48
N GLU A 246 10.20 -14.19 13.23
CA GLU A 246 10.81 -15.09 14.19
C GLU A 246 11.56 -14.30 15.25
N CYS A 247 11.49 -14.75 16.49
CA CYS A 247 12.32 -14.18 17.52
C CYS A 247 13.78 -14.58 17.28
N ARG A 248 14.64 -13.60 16.99
CA ARG A 248 16.09 -13.75 16.92
C ARG A 248 16.77 -12.74 17.82
N ASP A 249 17.72 -13.20 18.61
CA ASP A 249 18.45 -12.36 19.55
C ASP A 249 19.22 -11.23 18.85
N ASP A 250 19.21 -10.07 19.51
CA ASP A 250 19.91 -8.84 19.15
C ASP A 250 19.56 -8.29 17.74
N VAL A 251 18.38 -8.64 17.20
CA VAL A 251 17.85 -8.03 15.96
C VAL A 251 17.31 -6.64 16.25
N ARG A 252 17.80 -5.64 15.51
CA ARG A 252 17.24 -4.29 15.52
C ARG A 252 16.05 -4.24 14.57
N GLN A 253 14.88 -3.85 15.07
CA GLN A 253 13.67 -3.65 14.27
C GLN A 253 13.08 -2.26 14.58
N ILE A 254 12.29 -1.73 13.65
CA ILE A 254 11.50 -0.51 13.88
C ILE A 254 10.15 -0.96 14.43
N ASP A 255 9.74 -0.43 15.57
CA ASP A 255 8.39 -0.64 16.09
C ASP A 255 7.39 0.04 15.14
N PRO A 256 6.46 -0.71 14.51
CA PRO A 256 5.55 -0.13 13.52
C PRO A 256 4.54 0.85 14.14
N ASP A 257 4.29 0.76 15.45
CA ASP A 257 3.31 1.62 16.13
C ASP A 257 3.94 2.96 16.54
N THR A 258 5.22 2.95 16.94
CA THR A 258 5.91 4.15 17.46
C THR A 258 6.94 4.74 16.49
N GLY A 259 7.40 3.96 15.51
CA GLY A 259 8.51 4.32 14.63
C GLY A 259 9.90 4.28 15.30
N GLU A 260 9.99 3.85 16.56
CA GLU A 260 11.24 3.81 17.30
C GLU A 260 12.06 2.55 16.99
N MET A 261 13.39 2.66 17.05
CA MET A 261 14.27 1.49 16.96
C MET A 261 14.22 0.71 18.28
N VAL A 262 13.92 -0.59 18.17
CA VAL A 262 13.94 -1.52 19.30
C VAL A 262 14.89 -2.67 19.01
N VAL A 263 15.49 -3.24 20.06
CA VAL A 263 16.34 -4.43 19.98
C VAL A 263 15.55 -5.61 20.50
N LEU A 264 15.44 -6.64 19.67
CA LEU A 264 14.82 -7.89 20.04
C LEU A 264 15.75 -8.70 20.94
N ARG A 265 15.23 -9.21 22.06
CA ARG A 265 15.90 -10.25 22.84
C ARG A 265 14.93 -11.35 23.20
N CYS A 266 15.21 -12.53 22.71
CA CYS A 266 14.44 -13.74 22.89
C CYS A 266 14.81 -14.37 24.22
N GLY A 267 14.22 -13.85 25.29
CA GLY A 267 14.32 -14.49 26.59
C GLY A 267 13.41 -15.71 26.66
N ASP A 268 13.96 -16.88 26.99
CA ASP A 268 13.16 -18.00 27.48
C ASP A 268 12.36 -17.54 28.71
N ARG A 269 11.03 -17.47 28.55
CA ARG A 269 10.03 -17.06 29.55
C ARG A 269 10.10 -15.60 29.99
N ALA A 270 9.04 -14.87 29.62
CA ALA A 270 8.47 -13.84 30.48
C ALA A 270 8.33 -14.41 31.92
N GLY A 271 9.18 -13.98 32.87
CA GLY A 271 8.96 -14.28 34.28
C GLY A 271 10.17 -14.52 35.21
N ALA A 272 11.43 -14.42 34.77
CA ALA A 272 12.55 -14.47 35.72
C ALA A 272 12.97 -13.05 36.15
N PRO A 273 12.81 -12.66 37.43
CA PRO A 273 13.30 -11.36 37.90
C PRO A 273 14.83 -11.31 37.82
N VAL A 274 15.33 -10.23 37.22
CA VAL A 274 16.74 -9.90 37.15
C VAL A 274 17.30 -9.83 38.56
N ARG A 275 18.19 -10.76 38.92
CA ARG A 275 19.04 -10.61 40.11
C ARG A 275 20.18 -9.67 39.75
N THR A 276 20.12 -8.45 40.27
CA THR A 276 21.24 -7.51 40.28
C THR A 276 22.36 -8.04 41.20
N PRO A 277 23.64 -7.93 40.81
CA PRO A 277 24.78 -8.28 41.65
C PRO A 277 24.97 -7.33 42.83
#